data_AF-A0A928NYX3-F1
#
_entry.id   AF-A0A928NYX3-F1
#
_cell.length_a   1.000
_cell.length_b   1.000
_cell.length_c   1.000
_cell.angle_alpha   90.00
_cell.angle_beta   90.00
_cell.angle_gamma   90.00
#
_symmetry.space_group_name_H-M   'P 1'
#
loop_
_entity.id
_entity.type
_entity.pdbx_description
1 polymer ?
#
loop_
_entity_poly.entity_id
_entity_poly.type
_entity_poly.pdbx_seq_one_letter_code
_entity_poly.pdbx_strand_id
1 'polypeptide(L)'
;MNAKRIWLVIPAASAIYLLLFSLVLIFFSPEIPYIMEHVFKNNALILLLVVLLYGLVAACTTIICFILAMVKKWDATSLAKTVMIVKIVQFPAYAITLVLAVIFLITIFTWPLSILMGFCAYFSLMMTGFLQSAAVILAMREKKVRFRNSFWVILLQFIYCANLVASIIFYVKLRNITKKHMNLL
;
A
#
# COMPACT_ATOMS: atom_id res chain seq x y z
N MET A 1 4.07 -2.70 -20.70
CA MET A 1 3.26 -2.74 -19.46
C MET A 1 1.87 -2.24 -19.82
N ASN A 2 0.83 -3.07 -19.72
CA ASN A 2 -0.53 -2.64 -20.14
C ASN A 2 -1.06 -1.59 -19.16
N ALA A 3 -1.21 -0.35 -19.64
CA ALA A 3 -1.64 0.81 -18.84
C ALA A 3 -2.91 0.54 -18.00
N LYS A 4 -3.86 -0.24 -18.53
CA LYS A 4 -5.11 -0.64 -17.86
C LYS A 4 -4.91 -1.33 -16.51
N ARG A 5 -3.76 -1.94 -16.25
CA ARG A 5 -3.52 -2.75 -15.05
C ARG A 5 -2.95 -1.97 -13.88
N ILE A 6 -2.33 -0.81 -14.15
CA ILE A 6 -1.83 0.11 -13.12
C ILE A 6 -3.00 0.71 -12.34
N TRP A 7 -4.11 0.99 -13.04
CA TRP A 7 -5.34 1.54 -12.45
C TRP A 7 -5.89 0.73 -11.27
N LEU A 8 -5.69 -0.59 -11.27
CA LEU A 8 -6.15 -1.45 -10.18
C LEU A 8 -5.34 -1.29 -8.88
N VAL A 9 -4.13 -0.74 -8.95
CA VAL A 9 -3.26 -0.59 -7.76
C VAL A 9 -3.26 0.84 -7.22
N ILE A 10 -3.81 1.79 -7.99
CA ILE A 10 -3.94 3.20 -7.57
C ILE A 10 -4.72 3.33 -6.27
N PRO A 11 -5.93 2.71 -6.10
CA PRO A 11 -6.70 2.86 -4.87
C PRO A 11 -5.95 2.37 -3.63
N ALA A 12 -5.18 1.28 -3.76
CA ALA A 12 -4.34 0.78 -2.68
C ALA A 12 -3.23 1.79 -2.32
N ALA A 13 -2.60 2.41 -3.32
CA ALA A 13 -1.54 3.40 -3.11
C ALA A 13 -2.06 4.70 -2.45
N SER A 14 -3.24 5.18 -2.85
CA SER A 14 -3.81 6.46 -2.41
C SER A 14 -4.65 6.38 -1.14
N ALA A 15 -5.09 5.20 -0.69
CA ALA A 15 -5.96 5.07 0.48
C ALA A 15 -5.38 5.70 1.76
N ILE A 16 -4.07 5.55 2.00
CA ILE A 16 -3.41 6.16 3.16
C ILE A 16 -3.35 7.69 3.08
N TYR A 17 -3.27 8.23 1.86
CA TYR A 17 -3.32 9.67 1.62
C TYR A 17 -4.71 10.24 1.85
N LEU A 18 -5.77 9.49 1.49
CA LEU A 18 -7.13 9.88 1.77
C LEU A 18 -7.38 9.96 3.29
N LEU A 19 -6.81 9.03 4.06
CA LEU A 19 -6.84 9.09 5.52
C LEU A 19 -6.16 10.36 6.04
N LEU A 20 -4.93 10.66 5.60
CA LEU A 20 -4.24 11.89 6.01
C LEU A 20 -5.01 13.15 5.62
N PHE A 21 -5.56 13.19 4.41
CA PHE A 21 -6.38 14.30 3.94
C PHE A 21 -7.63 14.48 4.81
N SER A 22 -8.27 13.38 5.23
CA SER A 22 -9.44 13.46 6.11
C SER A 22 -9.09 14.07 7.48
N LEU A 23 -7.90 13.79 8.01
CA LEU A 23 -7.44 14.37 9.26
C LEU A 23 -7.16 15.87 9.11
N VAL A 24 -6.55 16.28 8.00
CA VAL A 24 -6.36 17.70 7.69
C VAL A 24 -7.70 18.42 7.66
N LEU A 25 -8.71 17.87 6.99
CA LEU A 25 -10.04 18.48 6.96
C LEU A 25 -10.73 18.53 8.33
N ILE A 26 -10.51 17.55 9.21
CA ILE A 26 -11.13 17.53 10.55
C ILE A 26 -10.48 18.56 11.46
N PHE A 27 -9.14 18.65 11.47
CA PHE A 27 -8.41 19.52 12.40
C PHE A 27 -8.20 20.95 11.88
N PHE A 28 -8.05 21.13 10.57
CA PHE A 28 -7.84 22.43 9.91
C PHE A 28 -9.09 22.93 9.18
N SER A 29 -10.26 22.34 9.46
CA SER A 29 -11.57 22.83 8.97
C SER A 29 -11.76 24.36 9.11
N PRO A 30 -11.34 25.01 10.22
CA PRO A 30 -11.51 26.46 10.37
C PRO A 30 -10.74 27.29 9.32
N GLU A 31 -9.63 26.77 8.82
CA GLU A 31 -8.78 27.42 7.82
C GLU A 31 -9.19 27.05 6.37
N ILE A 32 -9.88 25.92 6.20
CA ILE A 32 -10.32 25.40 4.89
C ILE A 32 -11.83 25.05 4.94
N PRO A 33 -12.72 26.02 5.22
CA PRO A 33 -14.13 25.74 5.49
C PRO A 33 -14.87 25.22 4.26
N TYR A 34 -14.43 25.60 3.05
CA TYR A 34 -15.15 25.36 1.80
C TYR A 34 -15.50 23.88 1.55
N ILE A 35 -14.53 22.98 1.72
CA ILE A 35 -14.72 21.55 1.41
C ILE A 35 -15.61 20.90 2.47
N MET A 36 -15.37 21.15 3.75
CA MET A 36 -16.16 20.56 4.83
C MET A 36 -17.61 21.06 4.80
N GLU A 37 -17.83 22.34 4.52
CA GLU A 37 -19.15 22.94 4.49
C GLU A 37 -19.98 22.46 3.28
N HIS A 38 -19.40 22.49 2.07
CA HIS A 38 -20.15 22.24 0.85
C HIS A 38 -20.23 20.76 0.46
N VAL A 39 -19.18 19.97 0.73
CA VAL A 39 -19.13 18.55 0.35
C VAL A 39 -19.59 17.65 1.50
N PHE A 40 -19.14 17.93 2.73
CA PHE A 40 -19.39 17.07 3.89
C PHE A 40 -20.43 17.63 4.86
N LYS A 41 -21.02 18.81 4.59
CA LYS A 41 -22.01 19.48 5.45
C LYS A 41 -21.54 19.63 6.90
N ASN A 42 -20.25 19.89 7.09
CA ASN A 42 -19.54 19.94 8.38
C ASN A 42 -19.71 18.68 9.23
N ASN A 43 -19.99 17.53 8.60
CA ASN A 43 -20.18 16.26 9.29
C ASN A 43 -18.96 15.34 9.09
N ALA A 44 -18.11 15.27 10.13
CA ALA A 44 -16.93 14.42 10.14
C ALA A 44 -17.25 12.92 9.98
N LEU A 45 -18.45 12.47 10.35
CA LEU A 45 -18.86 11.07 10.17
C LEU A 45 -19.05 10.71 8.70
N ILE A 46 -19.54 11.65 7.87
CA ILE A 46 -19.68 11.44 6.43
C ILE A 46 -18.30 11.30 5.79
N LEU A 47 -17.35 12.15 6.19
CA LEU A 47 -15.97 12.06 5.75
C LEU A 47 -15.33 10.72 6.14
N LEU A 48 -15.54 10.27 7.38
CA LEU A 48 -15.06 8.97 7.84
C LEU A 48 -15.67 7.81 7.04
N LEU A 49 -16.97 7.89 6.74
CA LEU A 49 -17.66 6.91 5.90
C LEU A 49 -17.04 6.84 4.49
N VAL A 50 -16.70 7.98 3.89
CA VAL A 50 -16.02 8.03 2.59
C VAL A 50 -14.65 7.36 2.65
N VAL A 51 -13.87 7.61 3.70
CA VAL A 51 -12.57 6.94 3.92
C VAL A 51 -12.76 5.42 4.03
N LEU A 52 -13.76 4.97 4.79
CA LEU A 52 -14.07 3.56 4.95
C LEU A 52 -14.45 2.90 3.62
N LEU A 53 -15.39 3.50 2.88
CA LEU A 53 -15.84 2.98 1.58
C LEU A 53 -14.69 2.94 0.57
N TYR A 54 -13.84 3.97 0.53
CA TYR A 54 -12.66 3.98 -0.33
C TYR A 54 -11.64 2.90 0.08
N GLY A 55 -11.45 2.67 1.38
CA GLY A 55 -10.64 1.57 1.90
C GLY A 55 -11.15 0.20 1.45
N LEU A 56 -12.48 -0.01 1.43
CA LEU A 56 -13.09 -1.23 0.90
C LEU A 56 -12.85 -1.38 -0.61
N VAL A 57 -12.96 -0.31 -1.39
CA VAL A 57 -12.62 -0.32 -2.82
C VAL A 57 -11.15 -0.68 -3.04
N ALA A 58 -10.25 -0.12 -2.23
CA ALA A 58 -8.83 -0.47 -2.25
C ALA A 58 -8.60 -1.96 -1.91
N ALA A 59 -9.39 -2.53 -1.00
CA ALA A 59 -9.33 -3.95 -0.66
C ALA A 59 -9.77 -4.85 -1.80
N CYS A 60 -10.93 -4.56 -2.38
CA CYS A 60 -11.46 -5.31 -3.52
C CYS A 60 -10.48 -5.29 -4.70
N THR A 61 -9.93 -4.13 -5.04
CA THR A 61 -8.99 -3.98 -6.16
C THR A 61 -7.66 -4.70 -5.91
N THR A 62 -7.18 -4.71 -4.66
CA THR A 62 -6.00 -5.49 -4.25
C THR A 62 -6.23 -7.00 -4.39
N ILE A 63 -7.40 -7.49 -3.95
CA ILE A 63 -7.79 -8.91 -4.09
C ILE A 63 -7.90 -9.29 -5.58
N ILE A 64 -8.51 -8.45 -6.41
CA ILE A 64 -8.60 -8.67 -7.86
C ILE A 64 -7.18 -8.75 -8.47
N CYS A 65 -6.28 -7.84 -8.10
CA CYS A 65 -4.88 -7.89 -8.54
C CYS A 65 -4.18 -9.18 -8.12
N PHE A 66 -4.39 -9.63 -6.88
CA PHE A 66 -3.84 -10.88 -6.38
C PHE A 66 -4.32 -12.08 -7.20
N ILE A 67 -5.63 -12.17 -7.47
CA ILE A 67 -6.21 -13.24 -8.31
C ILE A 67 -5.62 -13.20 -9.72
N LEU A 68 -5.57 -12.01 -10.35
CA LEU A 68 -5.00 -11.85 -11.70
C LEU A 68 -3.52 -12.24 -11.75
N ALA A 69 -2.76 -11.98 -10.69
CA ALA A 69 -1.37 -12.42 -10.57
C ALA A 69 -1.27 -13.95 -10.48
N MET A 70 -2.18 -14.61 -9.75
CA MET A 70 -2.19 -16.08 -9.59
C MET A 70 -2.56 -16.83 -10.88
N VAL A 71 -3.42 -16.24 -11.72
CA VAL A 71 -3.82 -16.80 -13.03
C VAL A 71 -2.74 -16.54 -14.12
N LYS A 72 -1.50 -16.19 -13.74
CA LYS A 72 -0.38 -15.87 -14.64
C LYS A 72 -0.70 -14.82 -15.71
N LYS A 73 -1.66 -13.92 -15.46
CA LYS A 73 -1.89 -12.82 -16.39
C LYS A 73 -0.76 -11.80 -16.31
N TRP A 74 0.04 -11.78 -15.25
CA TRP A 74 1.17 -10.87 -15.04
C TRP A 74 2.50 -11.62 -15.07
N ASP A 75 3.57 -10.91 -15.43
CA ASP A 75 4.95 -11.36 -15.23
C ASP A 75 5.44 -10.98 -13.82
N ALA A 76 6.25 -11.85 -13.21
CA ALA A 76 6.79 -11.61 -11.87
C ALA A 76 7.57 -10.29 -11.76
N THR A 77 8.34 -9.94 -12.79
CA THR A 77 9.16 -8.71 -12.82
C THR A 77 8.28 -7.47 -12.88
N SER A 78 7.20 -7.50 -13.67
CA SER A 78 6.26 -6.39 -13.82
C SER A 78 5.43 -6.17 -12.55
N LEU A 79 4.98 -7.25 -11.90
CA LEU A 79 4.27 -7.17 -10.64
C LEU A 79 5.17 -6.67 -9.50
N ALA A 80 6.38 -7.21 -9.37
CA ALA A 80 7.36 -6.76 -8.38
C ALA A 80 7.70 -5.26 -8.55
N LYS A 81 7.86 -4.78 -9.78
CA LYS A 81 8.07 -3.35 -10.06
C LYS A 81 6.90 -2.50 -9.56
N THR A 82 5.67 -2.93 -9.84
CA THR A 82 4.46 -2.18 -9.50
C THR A 82 4.30 -2.07 -7.99
N VAL A 83 4.48 -3.18 -7.27
CA VAL A 83 4.40 -3.20 -5.81
C VAL A 83 5.50 -2.36 -5.17
N MET A 84 6.72 -2.39 -5.72
CA MET A 84 7.80 -1.51 -5.27
C MET A 84 7.44 -0.03 -5.41
N ILE A 85 6.89 0.38 -6.57
CA ILE A 85 6.46 1.78 -6.80
C ILE A 85 5.39 2.18 -5.78
N VAL A 86 4.39 1.33 -5.55
CA VAL A 86 3.31 1.60 -4.59
C VAL A 86 3.88 1.81 -3.18
N LYS A 87 4.81 0.95 -2.74
CA LYS A 87 5.43 1.07 -1.42
C LYS A 87 6.30 2.32 -1.29
N ILE A 88 7.03 2.70 -2.35
CA ILE A 88 7.79 3.96 -2.39
C ILE A 88 6.84 5.16 -2.26
N VAL A 89 5.74 5.15 -3.00
CA VAL A 89 4.73 6.22 -2.94
C VAL A 89 4.06 6.26 -1.58
N GLN A 90 3.75 5.13 -0.94
CA GLN A 90 3.09 5.15 0.37
C GLN A 90 4.04 5.50 1.53
N PHE A 91 5.34 5.25 1.41
CA PHE A 91 6.32 5.46 2.48
C PHE A 91 6.25 6.85 3.16
N PRO A 92 6.23 7.99 2.44
CA PRO A 92 6.11 9.29 3.09
C PRO A 92 4.79 9.45 3.87
N ALA A 93 3.66 8.99 3.32
CA ALA A 93 2.38 9.03 4.01
C ALA A 93 2.37 8.16 5.28
N TYR A 94 3.01 6.99 5.22
CA TYR A 94 3.19 6.11 6.36
C TYR A 94 4.05 6.73 7.47
N ALA A 95 5.14 7.42 7.10
CA ALA A 95 5.96 8.15 8.07
C ALA A 95 5.17 9.27 8.78
N ILE A 96 4.39 10.05 8.03
CA ILE A 96 3.52 11.09 8.59
C ILE A 96 2.46 10.47 9.51
N THR A 97 1.81 9.39 9.08
CA THR A 97 0.78 8.69 9.86
C THR A 97 1.34 8.18 11.19
N LEU A 98 2.57 7.66 11.20
CA LEU A 98 3.24 7.19 12.42
C LEU A 98 3.53 8.34 13.39
N VAL A 99 4.08 9.45 12.91
CA VAL A 99 4.38 10.63 13.74
C VAL A 99 3.09 11.20 14.33
N LEU A 100 2.05 11.34 13.51
CA LEU A 100 0.77 11.89 13.94
C LEU A 100 0.06 10.97 14.94
N ALA A 101 0.14 9.65 14.75
CA ALA A 101 -0.37 8.69 15.71
C ALA A 101 0.34 8.83 17.07
N VAL A 102 1.67 9.00 17.10
CA VAL A 102 2.41 9.23 18.36
C VAL A 102 1.96 10.53 19.04
N ILE A 103 1.79 11.61 18.28
CA ILE A 103 1.29 12.90 18.82
C ILE A 103 -0.12 12.73 19.42
N PHE A 104 -1.02 12.04 18.72
CA PHE A 104 -2.37 11.78 19.20
C PHE A 104 -2.43 10.79 20.36
N LEU A 105 -1.44 9.92 20.52
CA LEU A 105 -1.33 8.99 21.64
C LEU A 105 -0.88 9.70 22.92
N ILE A 106 0.01 10.70 22.80
CA ILE A 106 0.44 11.54 23.93
C ILE A 106 -0.72 12.44 24.41
N THR A 107 -1.60 12.84 23.48
CA THR A 107 -2.74 13.71 23.78
C THR A 107 -3.92 12.87 24.30
N ILE A 108 -4.19 12.92 25.61
CA ILE A 108 -5.14 12.05 26.34
C ILE A 108 -6.53 11.96 25.68
N PHE A 109 -7.01 13.03 25.03
CA PHE A 109 -8.34 13.07 24.41
C PHE A 109 -8.43 12.41 23.02
N THR A 110 -7.31 12.20 22.33
CA THR A 110 -7.30 11.72 20.92
C THR A 110 -6.84 10.28 20.75
N TRP A 111 -6.72 9.51 21.84
CA TRP A 111 -6.29 8.11 21.81
C TRP A 111 -7.08 7.21 20.83
N PRO A 112 -8.41 7.35 20.61
CA PRO A 112 -9.13 6.49 19.66
C PRO A 112 -8.74 6.77 18.21
N LEU A 113 -8.38 8.01 17.88
CA LEU A 113 -7.88 8.39 16.55
C LEU A 113 -6.51 7.77 16.29
N SER A 114 -5.63 7.75 17.29
CA SER A 114 -4.34 7.05 17.17
C SER A 114 -4.52 5.55 16.89
N ILE A 115 -5.44 4.89 17.59
CA ILE A 115 -5.75 3.46 17.36
C ILE A 115 -6.28 3.25 15.94
N LEU A 116 -7.23 4.08 15.52
CA LEU A 116 -7.83 4.00 14.18
C LEU A 116 -6.77 4.20 13.08
N MET A 117 -5.89 5.20 13.23
CA MET A 117 -4.79 5.46 12.30
C MET A 117 -3.82 4.29 12.22
N GLY A 118 -3.43 3.74 13.38
CA GLY A 118 -2.58 2.55 13.46
C GLY A 118 -3.22 1.34 12.76
N PHE A 119 -4.52 1.13 12.98
CA PHE A 119 -5.28 0.07 12.33
C PHE A 119 -5.34 0.25 10.80
N CYS A 120 -5.67 1.44 10.31
CA CYS A 120 -5.72 1.74 8.88
C CYS A 120 -4.34 1.59 8.21
N ALA A 121 -3.27 2.06 8.87
CA ALA A 121 -1.90 1.91 8.40
C ALA A 121 -1.49 0.43 8.31
N TYR A 122 -1.80 -0.36 9.34
CA TYR A 122 -1.54 -1.79 9.36
C TYR A 122 -2.34 -2.52 8.27
N PHE A 123 -3.61 -2.16 8.09
CA PHE A 123 -4.46 -2.73 7.04
C PHE A 123 -3.87 -2.47 5.64
N SER A 124 -3.45 -1.24 5.35
CA SER A 124 -2.81 -0.91 4.07
C SER A 124 -1.48 -1.66 3.87
N LEU A 125 -0.73 -1.86 4.95
CA LEU A 125 0.49 -2.67 4.94
C LEU A 125 0.19 -4.15 4.62
N MET A 126 -0.86 -4.73 5.19
CA MET A 126 -1.29 -6.09 4.85
C MET A 126 -1.65 -6.22 3.36
N MET A 127 -2.40 -5.27 2.81
CA MET A 127 -2.81 -5.28 1.39
C MET A 127 -1.60 -5.28 0.45
N THR A 128 -0.64 -4.39 0.68
CA THR A 128 0.58 -4.34 -0.14
C THR A 128 1.52 -5.53 0.11
N GLY A 129 1.47 -6.12 1.31
CA GLY A 129 2.12 -7.40 1.63
C GLY A 129 1.55 -8.55 0.80
N PHE A 130 0.22 -8.67 0.69
CA PHE A 130 -0.42 -9.69 -0.15
C PHE A 130 -0.04 -9.58 -1.64
N LEU A 131 0.04 -8.37 -2.18
CA LEU A 131 0.49 -8.19 -3.58
C LEU A 131 1.96 -8.58 -3.77
N GLN A 132 2.81 -8.27 -2.80
CA GLN A 132 4.22 -8.63 -2.87
C GLN A 132 4.41 -10.15 -2.74
N SER A 133 3.65 -10.83 -1.87
CA SER A 133 3.71 -12.29 -1.76
C SER A 133 3.25 -12.96 -3.06
N ALA A 134 2.24 -12.43 -3.75
CA ALA A 134 1.86 -12.87 -5.10
C ALA A 134 3.02 -12.75 -6.09
N ALA A 135 3.77 -11.64 -6.08
CA ALA A 135 4.95 -11.46 -6.91
C ALA A 135 6.05 -12.49 -6.60
N VAL A 136 6.24 -12.83 -5.33
CA VAL A 136 7.20 -13.85 -4.89
C VAL A 136 6.78 -15.25 -5.36
N ILE A 137 5.51 -15.62 -5.19
CA ILE A 137 4.97 -16.91 -5.65
C ILE A 137 5.11 -17.04 -7.16
N LEU A 138 4.80 -15.99 -7.91
CA LEU A 138 4.93 -15.98 -9.36
C LEU A 138 6.40 -16.09 -9.80
N ALA A 139 7.33 -15.41 -9.12
CA ALA A 139 8.76 -15.54 -9.39
C ALA A 139 9.31 -16.95 -9.12
N MET A 140 8.77 -17.64 -8.11
CA MET A 140 9.08 -19.05 -7.85
C MET A 140 8.53 -19.96 -8.95
N ARG A 141 7.29 -19.72 -9.42
CA ARG A 141 6.67 -20.45 -10.53
C ARG A 141 7.42 -20.25 -11.86
N GLU A 142 7.98 -19.07 -12.08
CA GLU A 142 8.84 -18.75 -13.23
C GLU A 142 10.28 -19.29 -13.08
N LYS A 143 10.59 -20.06 -12.02
CA LYS A 143 11.93 -20.59 -11.70
C LYS A 143 13.03 -19.51 -11.58
N LYS A 144 12.65 -18.25 -11.39
CA LYS A 144 13.60 -17.12 -11.26
C LYS A 144 14.18 -17.00 -9.85
N VAL A 145 13.50 -17.51 -8.82
CA VAL A 145 13.94 -17.35 -7.41
C VAL A 145 13.81 -18.65 -6.63
N ARG A 146 14.78 -18.94 -5.75
CA ARG A 146 14.84 -20.12 -4.87
C ARG A 146 14.02 -19.90 -3.58
N PHE A 147 13.26 -20.91 -3.17
CA PHE A 147 12.32 -20.91 -2.03
C PHE A 147 12.88 -20.34 -0.72
N ARG A 148 14.11 -20.73 -0.32
CA ARG A 148 14.74 -20.28 0.95
C ARG A 148 14.95 -18.77 1.01
N ASN A 149 15.22 -18.11 -0.12
CA ASN A 149 15.37 -16.65 -0.16
C ASN A 149 14.00 -15.94 -0.24
N SER A 150 12.98 -16.62 -0.77
CA SER A 150 11.62 -16.10 -0.89
C SER A 150 10.88 -16.02 0.45
N PHE A 151 11.13 -16.97 1.36
CA PHE A 151 10.48 -17.01 2.67
C PHE A 151 10.78 -15.77 3.51
N TRP A 152 12.05 -15.37 3.61
CA TRP A 152 12.47 -14.16 4.33
C TRP A 152 11.82 -12.91 3.74
N VAL A 153 11.76 -12.81 2.42
CA VAL A 153 11.14 -11.66 1.75
C VAL A 153 9.65 -11.55 2.11
N ILE A 154 8.92 -12.66 2.21
CA ILE A 154 7.50 -12.67 2.62
C ILE A 154 7.35 -12.23 4.08
N LEU A 155 8.20 -12.74 4.98
CA LEU A 155 8.13 -12.39 6.41
C LEU A 155 8.44 -10.91 6.67
N LEU A 156 9.47 -10.37 6.00
CA LEU A 156 9.90 -8.98 6.18
C LEU A 156 8.87 -7.94 5.68
N GLN A 157 7.89 -8.34 4.87
CA GLN A 157 6.87 -7.43 4.34
C GLN A 157 5.87 -6.96 5.39
N PHE A 158 5.75 -7.65 6.51
CA PHE A 158 4.84 -7.28 7.59
C PHE A 158 5.44 -6.27 8.58
N ILE A 159 6.73 -5.98 8.45
CA ILE A 159 7.44 -5.03 9.31
C ILE A 159 7.52 -3.68 8.57
N TYR A 160 6.99 -2.63 9.19
CA TYR A 160 6.79 -1.30 8.59
C TYR A 160 8.00 -0.78 7.77
N CYS A 161 9.18 -0.71 8.38
CA CYS A 161 10.40 -0.24 7.71
C CYS A 161 11.01 -1.29 6.76
N ALA A 162 10.97 -2.57 7.12
CA ALA A 162 11.56 -3.62 6.30
C ALA A 162 10.73 -3.91 5.03
N ASN A 163 9.44 -3.55 5.03
CA ASN A 163 8.52 -3.78 3.94
C ASN A 163 8.96 -3.12 2.62
N LEU A 164 9.43 -1.87 2.70
CA LEU A 164 9.95 -1.13 1.55
C LEU A 164 11.27 -1.74 1.06
N VAL A 165 12.22 -1.94 1.98
CA VAL A 165 13.56 -2.46 1.68
C VAL A 165 13.48 -3.85 1.05
N ALA A 166 12.65 -4.74 1.60
CA ALA A 166 12.43 -6.09 1.07
C ALA A 166 11.88 -6.07 -0.36
N SER A 167 10.96 -5.15 -0.66
CA SER A 167 10.40 -4.99 -2.01
C SER A 167 11.44 -4.50 -3.03
N ILE A 168 12.27 -3.53 -2.65
CA ILE A 168 13.35 -3.01 -3.49
C ILE A 168 14.38 -4.10 -3.78
N ILE A 169 14.89 -4.77 -2.74
CA ILE A 169 15.88 -5.86 -2.89
C ILE A 169 15.33 -6.96 -3.78
N PHE A 170 14.06 -7.35 -3.58
CA PHE A 170 13.41 -8.39 -4.38
C PHE A 170 13.30 -7.99 -5.87
N TYR A 171 12.90 -6.74 -6.15
CA TYR A 171 12.81 -6.24 -7.53
C TYR A 171 14.18 -6.19 -8.21
N VAL A 172 15.21 -5.64 -7.56
CA VAL A 172 16.57 -5.56 -8.12
C VAL A 172 17.10 -6.95 -8.45
N LYS A 173 16.88 -7.93 -7.57
CA LYS A 173 17.27 -9.33 -7.80
C LYS A 173 16.55 -9.92 -9.02
N LEU A 174 15.24 -9.72 -9.15
CA LEU A 174 14.49 -10.19 -10.33
C LEU A 174 14.94 -9.52 -11.63
N ARG A 175 15.22 -8.22 -11.59
CA ARG A 175 15.69 -7.46 -12.75
C ARG A 175 17.02 -7.99 -13.25
N ASN A 176 17.96 -8.28 -12.34
CA ASN A 176 19.27 -8.80 -12.71
C ASN A 176 19.19 -10.20 -13.34
N ILE A 177 18.32 -11.07 -12.81
CA ILE A 177 18.10 -12.41 -13.37
C ILE A 177 17.43 -12.33 -14.75
N THR A 178 16.45 -11.44 -14.91
CA THR A 178 15.78 -11.22 -16.19
C THR A 178 16.75 -10.68 -17.26
N LYS A 179 17.63 -9.73 -16.89
CA LYS A 179 18.68 -9.22 -17.80
C LYS A 179 19.68 -10.31 -18.20
N LYS A 180 20.09 -11.16 -17.26
CA LYS A 180 21.04 -12.25 -17.55
C LYS A 180 20.50 -13.25 -18.57
N HIS A 181 19.20 -13.56 -18.49
CA HIS A 181 18.54 -14.43 -19.48
C HIS A 181 18.43 -13.80 -20.87
N MET A 182 18.36 -12.47 -20.96
CA MET A 182 18.23 -11.74 -22.22
C MET A 182 19.57 -11.57 -22.96
N ASN A 183 20.69 -11.59 -22.23
CA ASN A 183 22.04 -11.56 -22.81
C ASN A 183 22.57 -12.94 -23.26
N LEU A 184 21.80 -14.02 -23.02
CA LEU A 184 22.16 -15.40 -23.38
C LEU A 184 21.37 -15.92 -24.60
N LEU A 185 20.51 -15.07 -25.18
CA LEU A 185 19.75 -15.28 -26.41
C LEU A 185 20.28 -14.32 -27.48
#